data_AF-A0A1G1B9N5-F1
#
_entry.id   AF-A0A1G1B9N5-F1
#
_cell.length_a   1.000
_cell.length_b   1.000
_cell.length_c   1.000
_cell.angle_alpha   90.00
_cell.angle_beta   90.00
_cell.angle_gamma   90.00
#
_symmetry.space_group_name_H-M   'P 1'
#
loop_
_entity.id
_entity.type
_entity.pdbx_description
1 polymer ?
#
loop_
_entity_poly.entity_id
_entity_poly.type
_entity_poly.pdbx_seq_one_letter_code
_entity_poly.pdbx_strand_id
1 'polypeptide(L)'
;MNQTSKILVIRFSSLGDVLLTTPIVRVLKLRYPEAEIHFAVRKEFSDVYSQNPNISRLIIFDKTREAELKTELSNEKYDLIIDLQNNWRSRKLTRGMAGNILMFVKPTFAKLLLVYLKWNSLKENKSIVKRYAEAAGVELDQAGLELFLPSEIKSSLESGKQYIGFAPGAKHFTKRWLPEYFVELGNELTKLGFHIVLFGGKSDQQLCYEISKQISGSINLQNDDNLFQIAADMKLCKLIVSNDSGLMHTAASVGVPVAAIFGSTVKEFGFAPYGVQNLILENNSLFCRPCSHIGKSTCPKKHFKCMKDVTPHNVLNHLQNFLPGL
;
A
#
# COMPACT_ATOMS: atom_id res chain seq x y z
N MET A 1 32.68 -2.34 -14.91
CA MET A 1 31.69 -2.08 -13.84
C MET A 1 31.64 -3.34 -13.01
N ASN A 2 31.80 -3.27 -11.68
CA ASN A 2 31.70 -4.49 -10.85
C ASN A 2 30.35 -5.15 -11.13
N GLN A 3 30.39 -6.37 -11.64
CA GLN A 3 29.21 -7.17 -11.90
C GLN A 3 28.59 -7.50 -10.54
N THR A 4 27.56 -6.76 -10.15
CA THR A 4 26.80 -7.06 -8.93
C THR A 4 26.06 -8.37 -9.16
N SER A 5 26.46 -9.41 -8.45
CA SER A 5 25.97 -10.78 -8.67
C SER A 5 24.99 -11.22 -7.58
N LYS A 6 25.07 -10.67 -6.35
CA LYS A 6 24.13 -10.98 -5.28
C LYS A 6 23.66 -9.74 -4.52
N ILE A 7 22.34 -9.53 -4.46
CA ILE A 7 21.70 -8.33 -3.91
C ILE A 7 20.74 -8.73 -2.79
N LEU A 8 20.82 -8.06 -1.64
CA LEU A 8 19.82 -8.17 -0.57
C LEU A 8 18.96 -6.92 -0.51
N VAL A 9 17.64 -7.05 -0.66
CA VAL A 9 16.68 -5.97 -0.46
C VAL A 9 15.93 -6.19 0.86
N ILE A 10 15.85 -5.18 1.72
CA ILE A 10 15.25 -5.29 3.05
C ILE A 10 14.06 -4.35 3.18
N ARG A 11 12.86 -4.92 3.36
CA ARG A 11 11.65 -4.20 3.78
C ARG A 11 10.73 -5.13 4.57
N PHE A 12 10.69 -4.96 5.89
CA PHE A 12 9.97 -5.87 6.77
C PHE A 12 8.46 -5.62 6.84
N SER A 13 8.00 -4.38 6.70
CA SER A 13 6.59 -4.00 6.93
C SER A 13 6.28 -2.59 6.45
N SER A 14 5.02 -2.16 6.31
CA SER A 14 3.78 -2.97 6.32
C SER A 14 3.39 -3.35 4.88
N LEU A 15 2.31 -4.11 4.66
CA LEU A 15 1.84 -4.56 3.34
C LEU A 15 2.00 -3.50 2.22
N GLY A 16 1.45 -2.29 2.43
CA GLY A 16 1.55 -1.21 1.46
C GLY A 16 2.99 -0.80 1.14
N ASP A 17 3.85 -0.64 2.15
CA ASP A 17 5.26 -0.33 1.92
C ASP A 17 6.00 -1.46 1.19
N VAL A 18 5.66 -2.73 1.46
CA VAL A 18 6.27 -3.88 0.78
C VAL A 18 5.86 -3.87 -0.70
N LEU A 19 4.58 -3.64 -1.01
CA LEU A 19 4.11 -3.48 -2.40
C LEU A 19 4.80 -2.31 -3.11
N LEU A 20 5.03 -1.19 -2.42
CA LEU A 20 5.76 -0.02 -2.96
C LEU A 20 7.24 -0.31 -3.29
N THR A 21 7.79 -1.45 -2.85
CA THR A 21 9.15 -1.88 -3.24
C THR A 21 9.20 -2.69 -4.53
N THR A 22 8.05 -3.21 -5.00
CA THR A 22 8.01 -4.10 -6.17
C THR A 22 8.61 -3.49 -7.45
N PRO A 23 8.42 -2.19 -7.75
CA PRO A 23 9.07 -1.59 -8.92
C PRO A 23 10.59 -1.54 -8.77
N ILE A 24 11.11 -1.39 -7.54
CA ILE A 24 12.54 -1.32 -7.26
C ILE A 24 13.18 -2.68 -7.54
N VAL A 25 12.54 -3.77 -7.09
CA VAL A 25 13.03 -5.14 -7.34
C VAL A 25 13.01 -5.47 -8.83
N ARG A 26 11.92 -5.11 -9.54
CA ARG A 26 11.83 -5.29 -10.99
C ARG A 26 12.95 -4.57 -11.74
N VAL A 27 13.17 -3.28 -11.48
CA VAL A 27 14.23 -2.53 -12.20
C VAL A 27 15.64 -2.98 -11.81
N LEU A 28 15.85 -3.48 -10.58
CA LEU A 28 17.10 -4.13 -10.21
C LEU A 28 17.34 -5.40 -11.03
N LYS A 29 16.32 -6.23 -11.23
CA LYS A 29 16.42 -7.43 -12.06
C LYS A 29 16.68 -7.09 -13.53
N LEU A 30 16.04 -6.05 -14.06
CA LEU A 30 16.31 -5.55 -15.42
C LEU A 30 17.74 -5.02 -15.57
N ARG A 31 18.25 -4.31 -14.56
CA ARG A 31 19.61 -3.76 -14.57
C ARG A 31 20.69 -4.82 -14.38
N TYR A 32 20.41 -5.85 -13.58
CA TYR A 32 21.31 -6.95 -13.29
C TYR A 32 20.60 -8.30 -13.58
N PRO A 33 20.46 -8.69 -14.86
CA PRO A 33 19.69 -9.88 -15.25
C PRO A 33 20.17 -11.18 -14.60
N GLU A 34 21.49 -11.33 -14.45
CA GLU A 34 22.12 -12.51 -13.86
C GLU A 34 22.24 -12.45 -12.32
N ALA A 35 21.86 -11.33 -11.69
CA ALA A 35 21.99 -11.23 -10.24
C ALA A 35 20.96 -12.07 -9.49
N GLU A 36 21.42 -12.69 -8.41
CA GLU A 36 20.58 -13.29 -7.38
C GLU A 36 20.04 -12.19 -6.47
N ILE A 37 18.73 -11.96 -6.53
CA ILE A 37 18.07 -10.95 -5.70
C ILE A 37 17.35 -11.65 -4.55
N HIS A 38 17.80 -11.39 -3.33
CA HIS A 38 17.16 -11.87 -2.11
C HIS A 38 16.30 -10.77 -1.50
N PHE A 39 15.09 -11.09 -1.03
CA PHE A 39 14.20 -10.12 -0.40
C PHE A 39 13.88 -10.52 1.04
N ALA A 40 14.15 -9.65 2.01
CA ALA A 40 13.86 -9.89 3.42
C ALA A 40 12.58 -9.17 3.89
N VAL A 41 11.60 -9.95 4.33
CA VAL A 41 10.26 -9.49 4.73
C VAL A 41 9.73 -10.29 5.93
N ARG A 42 8.74 -9.77 6.65
CA ARG A 42 8.03 -10.59 7.65
C ARG A 42 7.07 -11.57 6.98
N LYS A 43 6.85 -12.71 7.65
CA LYS A 43 5.90 -13.75 7.22
C LYS A 43 4.52 -13.20 6.88
N GLU A 44 4.03 -12.24 7.66
CA GLU A 44 2.72 -11.59 7.46
C GLU A 44 2.57 -10.90 6.09
N PHE A 45 3.67 -10.59 5.38
CA PHE A 45 3.67 -9.90 4.09
C PHE A 45 4.46 -10.66 3.01
N SER A 46 4.75 -11.95 3.23
CA SER A 46 5.55 -12.75 2.30
C SER A 46 4.88 -12.94 0.94
N ASP A 47 3.54 -12.93 0.91
CA ASP A 47 2.76 -13.17 -0.30
C ASP A 47 3.01 -12.14 -1.40
N VAL A 48 3.48 -10.93 -1.05
CA VAL A 48 3.87 -9.92 -2.04
C VAL A 48 4.98 -10.42 -2.97
N TYR A 49 5.87 -11.28 -2.45
CA TYR A 49 7.06 -11.73 -3.16
C TYR A 49 7.12 -13.24 -3.38
N SER A 50 6.23 -14.04 -2.79
CA SER A 50 6.32 -15.51 -2.90
C SER A 50 6.12 -16.04 -4.32
N GLN A 51 5.44 -15.28 -5.18
CA GLN A 51 5.24 -15.59 -6.61
C GLN A 51 6.02 -14.65 -7.53
N ASN A 52 6.87 -13.77 -7.00
CA ASN A 52 7.53 -12.74 -7.79
C ASN A 52 8.79 -13.33 -8.48
N PRO A 53 8.85 -13.37 -9.83
CA PRO A 53 9.97 -13.97 -10.57
C PRO A 53 11.25 -13.13 -10.53
N ASN A 54 11.16 -11.89 -10.05
CA ASN A 54 12.31 -10.98 -9.97
C ASN A 54 13.22 -11.27 -8.78
N ILE A 55 12.82 -12.16 -7.87
CA ILE A 55 13.63 -12.58 -6.73
C ILE A 55 14.07 -14.05 -6.85
N SER A 56 15.29 -14.32 -6.41
CA SER A 56 15.86 -15.67 -6.34
C SER A 56 15.56 -16.35 -5.00
N ARG A 57 15.40 -15.56 -3.93
CA ARG A 57 15.12 -16.09 -2.58
C ARG A 57 14.30 -15.12 -1.75
N LEU A 58 13.27 -15.64 -1.10
CA LEU A 58 12.50 -14.92 -0.10
C LEU A 58 13.01 -15.28 1.31
N ILE A 59 13.44 -14.27 2.05
CA ILE A 59 13.95 -14.40 3.41
C ILE A 59 12.87 -13.96 4.40
N ILE A 60 12.45 -14.87 5.28
CA ILE A 60 11.47 -14.57 6.32
C ILE A 60 12.18 -14.03 7.57
N PHE A 61 11.98 -12.75 7.85
CA PHE A 61 12.43 -12.11 9.08
C PHE A 61 11.51 -12.46 10.25
N ASP A 62 12.03 -13.28 11.17
CA ASP A 62 11.47 -13.50 12.50
C ASP A 62 12.36 -12.84 13.56
N LYS A 63 11.75 -12.13 14.50
CA LYS A 63 12.45 -11.49 15.61
C LYS A 63 13.12 -12.51 16.54
N THR A 64 12.54 -13.70 16.67
CA THR A 64 13.05 -14.74 17.58
C THR A 64 14.36 -15.34 17.07
N ARG A 65 14.59 -15.33 15.75
CA ARG A 65 15.74 -15.92 15.06
C ARG A 65 16.70 -14.89 14.47
N GLU A 66 16.69 -13.66 15.00
CA GLU A 66 17.45 -12.54 14.45
C GLU A 66 18.97 -12.82 14.40
N ALA A 67 19.52 -13.48 15.42
CA ALA A 67 20.95 -13.79 15.49
C ALA A 67 21.36 -14.86 14.46
N GLU A 68 20.57 -15.93 14.33
CA GLU A 68 20.77 -16.96 13.31
C GLU A 68 20.69 -16.38 11.91
N LEU A 69 19.65 -15.61 11.64
CA LEU A 69 19.44 -14.98 10.34
C LEU A 69 20.58 -14.02 9.99
N LYS A 70 21.10 -13.27 10.97
CA LYS A 70 22.27 -12.42 10.75
C LYS A 70 23.49 -13.23 10.30
N THR A 71 23.76 -14.34 10.97
CA THR A 71 24.89 -15.22 10.62
C THR A 71 24.71 -15.80 9.22
N GLU A 72 23.51 -16.30 8.90
CA GLU A 72 23.15 -16.80 7.58
C GLU A 72 23.40 -15.74 6.49
N LEU A 73 22.83 -14.54 6.66
CA LEU A 73 22.97 -13.46 5.67
C LEU A 73 24.40 -12.92 5.56
N SER A 74 25.19 -13.00 6.63
CA SER A 74 26.61 -12.60 6.58
C SER A 74 27.44 -13.62 5.79
N ASN A 75 27.09 -14.90 5.88
CA ASN A 75 27.75 -15.98 5.14
C ASN A 75 27.38 -16.00 3.64
N GLU A 76 26.24 -15.43 3.26
CA GLU A 76 25.79 -15.31 1.86
C GLU A 76 26.68 -14.41 0.99
N LYS A 77 27.46 -13.50 1.60
CA LYS A 77 28.38 -12.54 0.94
C LYS A 77 27.70 -11.72 -0.17
N TYR A 78 26.75 -10.86 0.21
CA TYR A 78 26.12 -9.91 -0.71
C TYR A 78 27.10 -8.84 -1.22
N ASP A 79 27.00 -8.49 -2.50
CA ASP A 79 27.73 -7.37 -3.11
C ASP A 79 27.06 -6.03 -2.79
N LEU A 80 25.73 -6.03 -2.77
CA LEU A 80 24.87 -4.87 -2.58
C LEU A 80 23.74 -5.20 -1.60
N ILE A 81 23.54 -4.32 -0.61
CA ILE A 81 22.46 -4.40 0.36
C ILE A 81 21.65 -3.11 0.26
N ILE A 82 20.35 -3.22 0.00
CA ILE A 82 19.42 -2.10 -0.12
C ILE A 82 18.45 -2.15 1.06
N ASP A 83 18.72 -1.36 2.10
CA ASP A 83 17.86 -1.25 3.28
C ASP A 83 16.81 -0.15 3.13
N LEU A 84 15.63 -0.54 2.62
CA LEU A 84 14.46 0.33 2.47
C LEU A 84 13.65 0.44 3.78
N GLN A 85 13.95 -0.39 4.78
CA GLN A 85 13.31 -0.35 6.10
C GLN A 85 13.94 0.73 6.99
N ASN A 86 15.26 0.85 6.97
CA ASN A 86 16.13 1.75 7.73
C ASN A 86 15.60 2.04 9.14
N ASN A 87 15.49 0.99 9.96
CA ASN A 87 15.20 1.10 11.39
C ASN A 87 16.28 0.39 12.21
N TRP A 88 16.20 0.46 13.53
CA TRP A 88 17.22 -0.16 14.38
C TRP A 88 17.38 -1.67 14.16
N ARG A 89 16.31 -2.38 13.77
CA ARG A 89 16.33 -3.82 13.51
C ARG A 89 17.04 -4.13 12.20
N SER A 90 16.69 -3.44 11.12
CA SER A 90 17.37 -3.65 9.82
C SER A 90 18.85 -3.28 9.92
N ARG A 91 19.19 -2.19 10.62
CA ARG A 91 20.59 -1.80 10.89
C ARG A 91 21.34 -2.83 11.73
N LYS A 92 20.70 -3.43 12.74
CA LYS A 92 21.32 -4.48 13.58
C LYS A 92 21.62 -5.73 12.73
N LEU A 93 20.68 -6.10 11.86
CA LEU A 93 20.82 -7.21 10.92
C LEU A 93 21.98 -6.98 9.96
N THR A 94 22.07 -5.79 9.33
CA THR A 94 23.09 -5.49 8.32
C THR A 94 24.45 -5.09 8.87
N ARG A 95 24.54 -4.76 10.17
CA ARG A 95 25.80 -4.32 10.80
C ARG A 95 26.90 -5.37 10.66
N GLY A 96 28.01 -4.99 10.01
CA GLY A 96 29.20 -5.82 9.84
C GLY A 96 29.16 -6.72 8.60
N MET A 97 28.13 -6.61 7.75
CA MET A 97 28.13 -7.25 6.44
C MET A 97 29.11 -6.55 5.50
N ALA A 98 29.76 -7.31 4.61
CA ALA A 98 30.83 -6.82 3.75
C ALA A 98 30.36 -6.02 2.51
N GLY A 99 29.12 -6.23 2.06
CA GLY A 99 28.59 -5.61 0.85
C GLY A 99 28.38 -4.09 0.97
N ASN A 100 28.30 -3.41 -0.18
CA ASN A 100 27.95 -2.00 -0.21
C ASN A 100 26.51 -1.80 0.29
N ILE A 101 26.30 -0.93 1.27
CA ILE A 101 24.98 -0.75 1.89
C ILE A 101 24.38 0.60 1.48
N LEU A 102 23.31 0.54 0.70
CA LEU A 102 22.47 1.69 0.39
C LEU A 102 21.25 1.71 1.32
N MET A 103 20.95 2.87 1.92
CA MET A 103 19.91 2.98 2.94
C MET A 103 18.89 4.08 2.60
N PHE A 104 17.62 3.76 2.78
CA PHE A 104 16.55 4.74 2.61
C PHE A 104 16.59 5.82 3.70
N VAL A 105 16.86 7.07 3.31
CA VAL A 105 16.81 8.22 4.21
C VAL A 105 15.37 8.68 4.41
N LYS A 106 14.83 8.38 5.60
CA LYS A 106 13.47 8.80 5.96
C LYS A 106 13.44 10.32 6.14
N PRO A 107 12.50 11.05 5.50
CA PRO A 107 12.35 12.49 5.68
C PRO A 107 11.62 12.81 7.00
N THR A 108 12.07 12.21 8.11
CA THR A 108 11.42 12.28 9.43
C THR A 108 11.29 13.72 9.90
N PHE A 109 12.35 14.52 9.77
CA PHE A 109 12.32 15.93 10.17
C PHE A 109 11.32 16.75 9.36
N ALA A 110 11.34 16.61 8.02
CA ALA A 110 10.36 17.27 7.16
C ALA A 110 8.91 16.86 7.48
N LYS A 111 8.67 15.57 7.77
CA LYS A 111 7.35 15.10 8.23
C LYS A 111 6.95 15.72 9.57
N LEU A 112 7.89 15.85 10.52
CA LEU A 112 7.63 16.50 11.81
C LEU A 112 7.29 17.98 11.64
N LEU A 113 8.05 18.71 10.83
CA LEU A 113 7.76 20.12 10.51
C LEU A 113 6.36 20.28 9.91
N LEU A 114 5.98 19.42 8.96
CA LEU A 114 4.65 19.46 8.36
C LEU A 114 3.53 19.12 9.36
N VAL A 115 3.75 18.16 10.26
CA VAL A 115 2.73 17.78 11.25
C VAL A 115 2.55 18.85 12.32
N TYR A 116 3.64 19.34 12.92
CA TYR A 116 3.61 20.20 14.10
C TYR A 116 3.63 21.69 13.77
N LEU A 117 4.44 22.11 12.79
CA LEU A 117 4.60 23.52 12.41
C LEU A 117 3.80 23.90 11.16
N LYS A 118 3.17 22.93 10.48
CA LYS A 118 2.46 23.13 9.20
C LYS A 118 3.36 23.69 8.08
N TRP A 119 4.67 23.58 8.28
CA TRP A 119 5.65 23.96 7.26
C TRP A 119 5.88 22.76 6.33
N ASN A 120 5.37 22.87 5.11
CA ASN A 120 5.60 21.88 4.07
C ASN A 120 6.95 22.10 3.35
N SER A 121 7.96 21.34 3.74
CA SER A 121 9.24 21.19 3.00
C SER A 121 9.26 19.98 2.05
N LEU A 122 8.15 19.23 1.96
CA LEU A 122 7.96 18.08 1.07
C LEU A 122 7.30 18.49 -0.26
N LYS A 123 7.58 19.70 -0.76
CA LYS A 123 6.82 20.39 -1.83
C LYS A 123 6.74 19.62 -3.16
N GLU A 124 7.72 18.78 -3.46
CA GLU A 124 7.72 17.97 -4.70
C GLU A 124 6.74 16.78 -4.67
N ASN A 125 6.01 16.55 -3.57
CA ASN A 125 5.04 15.43 -3.44
C ASN A 125 5.59 14.08 -3.91
N LYS A 126 6.89 13.87 -3.71
CA LYS A 126 7.60 12.71 -4.24
C LYS A 126 7.08 11.43 -3.60
N SER A 127 6.55 10.53 -4.43
CA SER A 127 6.04 9.23 -3.99
C SER A 127 7.11 8.43 -3.25
N ILE A 128 6.69 7.56 -2.33
CA ILE A 128 7.61 6.70 -1.59
C ILE A 128 8.37 5.77 -2.54
N VAL A 129 7.75 5.30 -3.63
CA VAL A 129 8.42 4.52 -4.68
C VAL A 129 9.60 5.29 -5.27
N LYS A 130 9.40 6.56 -5.64
CA LYS A 130 10.48 7.42 -6.15
C LYS A 130 11.59 7.65 -5.14
N ARG A 131 11.30 7.65 -3.84
CA ARG A 131 12.31 7.78 -2.79
C ARG A 131 13.05 6.47 -2.52
N TYR A 132 12.37 5.34 -2.66
CA TYR A 132 13.01 4.02 -2.61
C TYR A 132 13.94 3.80 -3.81
N ALA A 133 13.54 4.26 -5.00
CA ALA A 133 14.39 4.20 -6.19
C ALA A 133 15.68 5.01 -6.04
N GLU A 134 15.60 6.25 -5.53
CA GLU A 134 16.78 7.06 -5.18
C GLU A 134 17.68 6.36 -4.17
N ALA A 135 17.08 5.81 -3.10
CA ALA A 135 17.83 5.09 -2.09
C ALA A 135 18.51 3.85 -2.64
N ALA A 136 17.92 3.18 -3.63
CA ALA A 136 18.48 2.02 -4.31
C ALA A 136 19.44 2.39 -5.45
N GLY A 137 19.57 3.67 -5.83
CA GLY A 137 20.38 4.12 -6.95
C GLY A 137 19.89 3.61 -8.31
N VAL A 138 18.56 3.47 -8.48
CA VAL A 138 17.92 2.97 -9.70
C VAL A 138 16.92 3.97 -10.27
N GLU A 139 16.71 3.89 -11.59
CA GLU A 139 15.66 4.61 -12.28
C GLU A 139 14.42 3.72 -12.39
N LEU A 140 13.24 4.32 -12.23
CA LEU A 140 11.96 3.60 -12.29
C LEU A 140 11.47 3.47 -13.73
N ASP A 141 10.89 2.32 -14.04
CA ASP A 141 10.05 2.15 -15.23
C ASP A 141 8.64 2.74 -15.01
N GLN A 142 7.79 2.59 -16.03
CA GLN A 142 6.39 3.05 -16.02
C GLN A 142 5.39 1.93 -15.74
N ALA A 143 5.83 0.72 -15.35
CA ALA A 143 4.96 -0.44 -15.21
C ALA A 143 4.18 -0.48 -13.87
N GLY A 144 4.40 0.49 -12.97
CA GLY A 144 3.66 0.58 -11.72
C GLY A 144 4.00 -0.51 -10.70
N LEU A 145 3.11 -0.74 -9.74
CA LEU A 145 3.27 -1.80 -8.74
C LEU A 145 2.92 -3.17 -9.35
N GLU A 146 3.46 -4.25 -8.80
CA GLU A 146 3.17 -5.62 -9.26
C GLU A 146 2.87 -6.57 -8.10
N LEU A 147 1.87 -7.43 -8.30
CA LEU A 147 1.60 -8.58 -7.44
C LEU A 147 1.30 -9.77 -8.36
N PHE A 148 2.18 -10.76 -8.33
CA PHE A 148 2.03 -12.00 -9.09
C PHE A 148 1.10 -12.94 -8.34
N LEU A 149 0.05 -13.43 -9.01
CA LEU A 149 -0.93 -14.32 -8.42
C LEU A 149 -0.61 -15.77 -8.82
N PRO A 150 -0.75 -16.74 -7.89
CA PRO A 150 -0.71 -18.16 -8.26
C PRO A 150 -1.82 -18.49 -9.27
N SER A 151 -1.52 -19.38 -10.21
CA SER A 151 -2.43 -19.77 -11.30
C SER A 151 -3.75 -20.41 -10.84
N GLU A 152 -3.72 -21.01 -9.66
CA GLU A 152 -4.81 -21.72 -9.02
C GLU A 152 -5.83 -20.78 -8.36
N ILE A 153 -5.44 -19.54 -8.06
CA ILE A 153 -6.32 -18.57 -7.43
C ILE A 153 -7.25 -17.98 -8.50
N LYS A 154 -8.54 -18.29 -8.36
CA LYS A 154 -9.60 -17.75 -9.20
C LYS A 154 -10.40 -16.72 -8.44
N SER A 155 -10.93 -15.73 -9.15
CA SER A 155 -11.84 -14.78 -8.54
C SER A 155 -13.14 -15.48 -8.13
N SER A 156 -13.68 -15.06 -7.00
CA SER A 156 -15.03 -15.38 -6.52
C SER A 156 -16.11 -14.54 -7.21
N LEU A 157 -15.72 -13.52 -7.99
CA LEU A 157 -16.63 -12.65 -8.73
C LEU A 157 -16.86 -13.20 -10.15
N GLU A 158 -18.07 -12.97 -10.67
CA GLU A 158 -18.45 -13.37 -12.02
C GLU A 158 -17.95 -12.35 -13.06
N SER A 159 -17.38 -12.83 -14.16
CA SER A 159 -16.96 -11.93 -15.25
C SER A 159 -18.15 -11.23 -15.91
N GLY A 160 -17.95 -10.00 -16.38
CA GLY A 160 -18.95 -9.23 -17.14
C GLY A 160 -19.89 -8.35 -16.31
N LYS A 161 -19.90 -8.49 -14.97
CA LYS A 161 -20.63 -7.59 -14.07
C LYS A 161 -19.86 -6.30 -13.77
N GLN A 162 -20.60 -5.27 -13.36
CA GLN A 162 -20.07 -3.93 -13.11
C GLN A 162 -19.72 -3.76 -11.63
N TYR A 163 -18.54 -4.19 -11.20
CA TYR A 163 -18.16 -4.13 -9.79
C TYR A 163 -17.44 -2.84 -9.39
N ILE A 164 -17.81 -2.28 -8.23
CA ILE A 164 -17.05 -1.26 -7.50
C ILE A 164 -16.67 -1.85 -6.14
N GLY A 165 -15.36 -1.91 -5.88
CA GLY A 165 -14.84 -2.47 -4.63
C GLY A 165 -14.68 -1.41 -3.56
N PHE A 166 -15.10 -1.71 -2.34
CA PHE A 166 -14.89 -0.89 -1.15
C PHE A 166 -13.91 -1.57 -0.21
N ALA A 167 -12.85 -0.86 0.17
CA ALA A 167 -11.92 -1.27 1.22
C ALA A 167 -12.01 -0.28 2.40
N PRO A 168 -13.04 -0.45 3.28
CA PRO A 168 -13.36 0.49 4.35
C PRO A 168 -12.41 0.39 5.56
N GLY A 169 -11.59 -0.65 5.62
CA GLY A 169 -10.60 -0.86 6.68
C GLY A 169 -9.45 0.14 6.64
N ALA A 170 -8.88 0.42 7.81
CA ALA A 170 -7.55 1.04 7.96
C ALA A 170 -7.03 0.79 9.37
N LYS A 171 -5.71 0.72 9.58
CA LYS A 171 -5.14 0.49 10.92
C LYS A 171 -5.52 1.55 11.96
N HIS A 172 -5.56 2.82 11.55
CA HIS A 172 -5.81 3.95 12.45
C HIS A 172 -7.21 4.52 12.20
N PHE A 173 -8.00 4.69 13.28
CA PHE A 173 -9.35 5.26 13.21
C PHE A 173 -9.41 6.57 12.42
N THR A 174 -8.45 7.47 12.64
CA THR A 174 -8.41 8.77 11.96
C THR A 174 -8.07 8.71 10.46
N LYS A 175 -7.86 7.50 9.92
CA LYS A 175 -7.73 7.22 8.48
C LYS A 175 -8.95 6.48 7.92
N ARG A 176 -9.96 6.17 8.74
CA ARG A 176 -11.19 5.49 8.30
C ARG A 176 -12.27 6.50 7.94
N TRP A 177 -12.73 6.47 6.69
CA TRP A 177 -13.97 7.11 6.31
C TRP A 177 -15.15 6.44 7.02
N LEU A 178 -16.26 7.17 7.16
CA LEU A 178 -17.37 6.76 8.01
C LEU A 178 -18.09 5.54 7.41
N PRO A 179 -18.41 4.50 8.19
CA PRO A 179 -19.15 3.34 7.67
C PRO A 179 -20.47 3.72 7.01
N GLU A 180 -21.22 4.65 7.62
CA GLU A 180 -22.48 5.18 7.08
C GLU A 180 -22.29 5.89 5.72
N TYR A 181 -21.11 6.44 5.48
CA TYR A 181 -20.80 7.11 4.22
C TYR A 181 -20.45 6.11 3.10
N PHE A 182 -19.82 4.99 3.43
CA PHE A 182 -19.71 3.86 2.50
C PHE A 182 -21.10 3.29 2.16
N VAL A 183 -22.01 3.19 3.13
CA VAL A 183 -23.38 2.74 2.90
C VAL A 183 -24.12 3.68 1.94
N GLU A 184 -24.09 4.99 2.21
CA GLU A 184 -24.73 5.99 1.36
C GLU A 184 -24.17 5.96 -0.07
N LEU A 185 -22.85 6.01 -0.22
CA LEU A 185 -22.19 5.94 -1.54
C LEU A 185 -22.52 4.64 -2.27
N GLY A 186 -22.49 3.50 -1.55
CA GLY A 186 -22.79 2.20 -2.13
C GLY A 186 -24.23 2.11 -2.65
N ASN A 187 -25.19 2.65 -1.90
CA ASN A 187 -26.58 2.69 -2.34
C ASN A 187 -26.79 3.58 -3.57
N GLU A 188 -26.10 4.73 -3.67
CA GLU A 188 -26.16 5.55 -4.88
C GLU A 188 -25.54 4.84 -6.09
N LEU A 189 -24.39 4.19 -5.92
CA LEU A 189 -23.74 3.42 -6.99
C LEU A 189 -24.57 2.22 -7.44
N THR A 190 -25.29 1.54 -6.52
CA THR A 190 -26.21 0.46 -6.88
C THR A 190 -27.37 0.96 -7.75
N LYS A 191 -27.90 2.17 -7.50
CA LYS A 191 -28.93 2.79 -8.35
C LYS A 191 -28.42 3.06 -9.77
N LEU A 192 -27.10 3.26 -9.93
CA LEU A 192 -26.43 3.43 -11.21
C LEU A 192 -26.08 2.09 -11.89
N GLY A 193 -26.48 0.95 -11.31
CA GLY A 193 -26.29 -0.39 -11.89
C GLY A 193 -24.98 -1.07 -11.52
N PHE A 194 -24.22 -0.54 -10.54
CA PHE A 194 -23.01 -1.18 -10.04
C PHE A 194 -23.30 -2.19 -8.92
N HIS A 195 -22.48 -3.23 -8.85
CA HIS A 195 -22.46 -4.17 -7.74
C HIS A 195 -21.34 -3.81 -6.77
N ILE A 196 -21.68 -3.58 -5.51
CA ILE A 196 -20.71 -3.22 -4.48
C ILE A 196 -20.06 -4.48 -3.90
N VAL A 197 -18.72 -4.49 -3.83
CA VAL A 197 -17.94 -5.60 -3.26
C VAL A 197 -17.12 -5.08 -2.08
N LEU A 198 -17.21 -5.73 -0.92
CA LEU A 198 -16.50 -5.32 0.29
C LEU A 198 -15.23 -6.15 0.43
N PHE A 199 -14.10 -5.47 0.58
CA PHE A 199 -12.78 -6.05 0.81
C PHE A 199 -12.25 -5.64 2.17
N GLY A 200 -11.66 -6.60 2.88
CA GLY A 200 -11.12 -6.38 4.20
C GLY A 200 -10.23 -7.54 4.63
N GLY A 201 -9.35 -7.24 5.57
CA GLY A 201 -8.58 -8.27 6.27
C GLY A 201 -9.34 -8.83 7.46
N LYS A 202 -8.67 -9.66 8.26
CA LYS A 202 -9.23 -10.28 9.47
C LYS A 202 -9.78 -9.25 10.45
N SER A 203 -9.11 -8.09 10.59
CA SER A 203 -9.53 -7.03 11.50
C SER A 203 -10.75 -6.23 11.03
N ASP A 204 -11.18 -6.41 9.78
CA ASP A 204 -12.24 -5.62 9.15
C ASP A 204 -13.56 -6.41 9.03
N GLN A 205 -13.62 -7.66 9.56
CA GLN A 205 -14.78 -8.55 9.46
C GLN A 205 -16.08 -7.89 9.91
N GLN A 206 -16.12 -7.36 11.13
CA GLN A 206 -17.31 -6.72 11.68
C GLN A 206 -17.71 -5.48 10.86
N LEU A 207 -16.73 -4.66 10.48
CA LEU A 207 -16.96 -3.45 9.69
C LEU A 207 -17.57 -3.77 8.31
N CYS A 208 -16.99 -4.72 7.58
CA CYS A 208 -17.48 -5.11 6.26
C CYS A 208 -18.88 -5.75 6.36
N TYR A 209 -19.12 -6.55 7.39
CA TYR A 209 -20.43 -7.13 7.67
C TYR A 209 -21.51 -6.06 7.89
N GLU A 210 -21.25 -5.07 8.76
CA GLU A 210 -22.18 -3.99 9.07
C GLU A 210 -22.53 -3.12 7.85
N ILE A 211 -21.55 -2.84 7.00
CA ILE A 211 -21.76 -2.08 5.76
C ILE A 211 -22.56 -2.92 4.76
N SER A 212 -22.17 -4.19 4.55
CA SER A 212 -22.83 -5.06 3.56
C SER A 212 -24.32 -5.27 3.83
N LYS A 213 -24.72 -5.35 5.11
CA LYS A 213 -26.14 -5.45 5.51
C LYS A 213 -27.01 -4.29 5.06
N GLN A 214 -26.42 -3.11 4.87
CA GLN A 214 -27.15 -1.88 4.56
C GLN A 214 -27.07 -1.51 3.07
N ILE A 215 -26.36 -2.30 2.26
CA ILE A 215 -26.27 -2.14 0.82
C ILE A 215 -26.86 -3.39 0.16
N SER A 216 -28.08 -3.27 -0.36
CA SER A 216 -28.79 -4.38 -0.99
C SER A 216 -27.99 -4.96 -2.16
N GLY A 217 -27.83 -6.28 -2.19
CA GLY A 217 -27.10 -6.99 -3.25
C GLY A 217 -25.58 -6.81 -3.23
N SER A 218 -25.01 -6.21 -2.17
CA SER A 218 -23.56 -6.15 -2.00
C SER A 218 -22.95 -7.54 -1.73
N ILE A 219 -21.71 -7.74 -2.17
CA ILE A 219 -20.96 -8.99 -1.99
C ILE A 219 -19.88 -8.73 -0.95
N ASN A 220 -19.90 -9.45 0.17
CA ASN A 220 -18.85 -9.34 1.18
C ASN A 220 -17.76 -10.38 0.94
N LEU A 221 -16.59 -9.94 0.45
CA LEU A 221 -15.40 -10.76 0.21
C LEU A 221 -14.27 -10.45 1.21
N GLN A 222 -14.59 -9.88 2.38
CA GLN A 222 -13.65 -9.85 3.50
C GLN A 222 -13.18 -11.27 3.82
N ASN A 223 -11.88 -11.43 4.06
CA ASN A 223 -11.30 -12.74 4.40
C ASN A 223 -10.18 -12.64 5.45
N ASP A 224 -9.61 -13.78 5.83
CA ASP A 224 -8.55 -13.92 6.83
C ASP A 224 -7.16 -13.52 6.31
N ASP A 225 -7.05 -12.32 5.73
CA ASP A 225 -5.82 -11.74 5.18
C ASP A 225 -5.20 -12.53 4.00
N ASN A 226 -6.01 -13.27 3.23
CA ASN A 226 -5.55 -13.92 2.01
C ASN A 226 -5.37 -12.88 0.90
N LEU A 227 -4.13 -12.38 0.77
CA LEU A 227 -3.78 -11.31 -0.16
C LEU A 227 -4.06 -11.69 -1.62
N PHE A 228 -3.75 -12.93 -2.02
CA PHE A 228 -3.93 -13.37 -3.40
C PHE A 228 -5.40 -13.42 -3.80
N GLN A 229 -6.28 -13.92 -2.92
CA GLN A 229 -7.72 -13.94 -3.19
C GLN A 229 -8.27 -12.53 -3.31
N ILE A 230 -7.92 -11.62 -2.37
CA ILE A 230 -8.34 -10.22 -2.43
C ILE A 230 -7.89 -9.58 -3.75
N ALA A 231 -6.64 -9.80 -4.15
CA ALA A 231 -6.08 -9.24 -5.37
C ALA A 231 -6.74 -9.82 -6.64
N ALA A 232 -7.05 -11.13 -6.67
CA ALA A 232 -7.76 -11.78 -7.76
C ALA A 232 -9.18 -11.22 -7.93
N ASP A 233 -9.87 -10.94 -6.82
CA ASP A 233 -11.22 -10.36 -6.83
C ASP A 233 -11.20 -8.87 -7.19
N MET A 234 -10.21 -8.12 -6.70
CA MET A 234 -10.05 -6.71 -7.07
C MET A 234 -9.86 -6.52 -8.57
N LYS A 235 -9.19 -7.45 -9.28
CA LYS A 235 -8.97 -7.38 -10.74
C LYS A 235 -10.27 -7.30 -11.55
N LEU A 236 -11.38 -7.83 -11.04
CA LEU A 236 -12.69 -7.75 -11.70
C LEU A 236 -13.47 -6.48 -11.35
N CYS A 237 -12.95 -5.63 -10.46
CA CYS A 237 -13.53 -4.33 -10.15
C CYS A 237 -13.09 -3.26 -11.15
N LYS A 238 -14.01 -2.36 -11.51
CA LYS A 238 -13.70 -1.17 -12.32
C LYS A 238 -12.94 -0.11 -11.53
N LEU A 239 -13.16 -0.06 -10.23
CA LEU A 239 -12.62 0.92 -9.31
C LEU A 239 -12.59 0.34 -7.90
N ILE A 240 -11.55 0.66 -7.14
CA ILE A 240 -11.52 0.45 -5.69
C ILE A 240 -11.62 1.80 -4.98
N VAL A 241 -12.64 1.97 -4.15
CA VAL A 241 -12.75 3.07 -3.19
C VAL A 241 -12.17 2.61 -1.85
N SER A 242 -11.10 3.25 -1.39
CA SER A 242 -10.38 2.81 -0.19
C SER A 242 -9.97 3.97 0.70
N ASN A 243 -9.78 3.68 1.98
CA ASN A 243 -9.00 4.54 2.85
C ASN A 243 -7.50 4.43 2.54
N ASP A 244 -6.70 5.40 2.98
CA ASP A 244 -5.23 5.30 2.98
C ASP A 244 -4.78 4.06 3.82
N SER A 245 -4.57 2.93 3.14
CA SER A 245 -4.40 1.59 3.74
C SER A 245 -3.55 0.67 2.85
N GLY A 246 -3.25 -0.55 3.34
CA GLY A 246 -2.54 -1.55 2.53
C GLY A 246 -3.33 -1.99 1.30
N LEU A 247 -4.64 -2.16 1.43
CA LEU A 247 -5.51 -2.64 0.34
C LEU A 247 -5.62 -1.65 -0.82
N MET A 248 -5.46 -0.36 -0.56
CA MET A 248 -5.30 0.67 -1.60
C MET A 248 -4.08 0.36 -2.50
N HIS A 249 -2.96 -0.07 -1.92
CA HIS A 249 -1.78 -0.46 -2.69
C HIS A 249 -1.94 -1.85 -3.33
N THR A 250 -2.68 -2.77 -2.71
CA THR A 250 -3.03 -4.07 -3.32
C THR A 250 -3.78 -3.85 -4.62
N ALA A 251 -4.82 -3.01 -4.63
CA ALA A 251 -5.56 -2.65 -5.83
C ALA A 251 -4.65 -2.09 -6.94
N ALA A 252 -3.76 -1.16 -6.57
CA ALA A 252 -2.79 -0.59 -7.50
C ALA A 252 -1.82 -1.64 -8.08
N SER A 253 -1.39 -2.63 -7.28
CA SER A 253 -0.49 -3.70 -7.75
C SER A 253 -1.10 -4.70 -8.73
N VAL A 254 -2.42 -4.69 -8.86
CA VAL A 254 -3.14 -5.46 -9.87
C VAL A 254 -3.74 -4.60 -10.99
N GLY A 255 -3.33 -3.33 -11.07
CA GLY A 255 -3.68 -2.43 -12.17
C GLY A 255 -5.07 -1.81 -12.09
N VAL A 256 -5.77 -1.93 -10.96
CA VAL A 256 -7.14 -1.43 -10.81
C VAL A 256 -7.11 0.07 -10.44
N PRO A 257 -7.93 0.93 -11.07
CA PRO A 257 -8.07 2.32 -10.66
C PRO A 257 -8.46 2.46 -9.19
N VAL A 258 -7.95 3.51 -8.53
CA VAL A 258 -8.15 3.70 -7.08
C VAL A 258 -8.65 5.11 -6.75
N ALA A 259 -9.79 5.20 -6.05
CA ALA A 259 -10.23 6.41 -5.38
C ALA A 259 -9.90 6.29 -3.88
N ALA A 260 -8.94 7.09 -3.40
CA ALA A 260 -8.43 6.98 -2.05
C ALA A 260 -8.85 8.16 -1.17
N ILE A 261 -9.44 7.86 -0.01
CA ILE A 261 -9.91 8.84 0.95
C ILE A 261 -8.84 9.09 2.02
N PHE A 262 -8.39 10.34 2.13
CA PHE A 262 -7.31 10.75 3.01
C PHE A 262 -7.81 11.73 4.08
N GLY A 263 -7.94 11.25 5.32
CA GLY A 263 -8.35 12.08 6.46
C GLY A 263 -7.18 12.75 7.19
N SER A 264 -6.61 12.06 8.18
CA SER A 264 -5.57 12.62 9.06
C SER A 264 -4.16 12.73 8.47
N THR A 265 -3.88 11.96 7.42
CA THR A 265 -2.65 11.97 6.63
C THR A 265 -2.82 12.83 5.39
N VAL A 266 -1.72 13.11 4.68
CA VAL A 266 -1.71 13.95 3.47
C VAL A 266 -0.87 13.31 2.37
N LYS A 267 -1.15 13.64 1.11
CA LYS A 267 -0.47 13.09 -0.07
C LYS A 267 1.03 13.40 -0.12
N GLU A 268 1.46 14.50 0.49
CA GLU A 268 2.85 14.96 0.62
C GLU A 268 3.75 13.90 1.28
N PHE A 269 3.16 12.99 2.08
CA PHE A 269 3.90 11.87 2.67
C PHE A 269 4.29 10.78 1.65
N GLY A 270 3.76 10.85 0.43
CA GLY A 270 4.18 10.05 -0.73
C GLY A 270 3.49 8.69 -0.85
N PHE A 271 2.38 8.47 -0.14
CA PHE A 271 1.65 7.19 -0.12
C PHE A 271 0.44 7.13 -1.06
N ALA A 272 0.27 8.08 -1.97
CA ALA A 272 -0.75 7.95 -3.01
C ALA A 272 -0.55 6.67 -3.84
N PRO A 273 -1.63 6.08 -4.41
CA PRO A 273 -1.50 4.95 -5.33
C PRO A 273 -0.49 5.26 -6.44
N TYR A 274 0.35 4.29 -6.77
CA TYR A 274 1.46 4.47 -7.70
C TYR A 274 1.27 3.60 -8.95
N GLY A 275 1.47 4.19 -10.13
CA GLY A 275 1.45 3.46 -11.39
C GLY A 275 0.07 3.03 -11.89
N VAL A 276 -1.01 3.58 -11.32
CA VAL A 276 -2.39 3.39 -11.78
C VAL A 276 -3.14 4.70 -11.80
N GLN A 277 -4.22 4.75 -12.58
CA GLN A 277 -5.16 5.86 -12.53
C GLN A 277 -5.69 6.00 -11.09
N ASN A 278 -5.58 7.18 -10.49
CA ASN A 278 -6.04 7.38 -9.12
C ASN A 278 -6.60 8.77 -8.86
N LEU A 279 -7.49 8.83 -7.87
CA LEU A 279 -8.15 10.03 -7.38
C LEU A 279 -7.95 10.10 -5.86
N ILE A 280 -7.42 11.22 -5.36
CA ILE A 280 -7.30 11.47 -3.92
C ILE A 280 -8.43 12.37 -3.46
N LEU A 281 -9.26 11.87 -2.55
CA LEU A 281 -10.37 12.57 -1.92
C LEU A 281 -9.96 13.03 -0.53
N GLU A 282 -9.83 14.35 -0.33
CA GLU A 282 -9.31 14.93 0.89
C GLU A 282 -9.90 16.30 1.21
N ASN A 283 -10.05 16.61 2.50
CA ASN A 283 -10.38 17.97 2.95
C ASN A 283 -9.08 18.75 3.27
N ASN A 284 -8.62 19.54 2.30
CA ASN A 284 -7.43 20.38 2.40
C ASN A 284 -7.64 21.72 3.12
N SER A 285 -8.88 22.07 3.49
CA SER A 285 -9.19 23.35 4.15
C SER A 285 -8.81 23.38 5.64
N LEU A 286 -8.48 22.23 6.24
CA LEU A 286 -8.29 22.10 7.67
C LEU A 286 -6.84 22.35 8.10
N PHE A 287 -6.61 23.42 8.85
CA PHE A 287 -5.30 23.73 9.44
C PHE A 287 -4.74 22.61 10.33
N CYS A 288 -5.60 21.81 10.98
CA CYS A 288 -5.13 20.72 11.84
C CYS A 288 -4.51 19.54 11.07
N ARG A 289 -4.71 19.46 9.75
CA ARG A 289 -4.24 18.38 8.86
C ARG A 289 -2.82 18.68 8.32
N PRO A 290 -1.91 17.71 8.22
CA PRO A 290 -1.97 16.39 8.86
C PRO A 290 -1.87 16.51 10.38
N CYS A 291 -2.65 15.74 11.12
CA CYS A 291 -2.53 15.70 12.59
C CYS A 291 -1.59 14.59 13.10
N SER A 292 -1.12 13.73 12.18
CA SER A 292 -0.14 12.66 12.40
C SER A 292 0.47 12.24 11.06
N HIS A 293 1.69 11.69 11.09
CA HIS A 293 2.32 11.13 9.90
C HIS A 293 1.81 9.71 9.53
N ILE A 294 1.21 9.00 10.50
CA ILE A 294 0.71 7.62 10.35
C ILE A 294 -0.79 7.48 10.65
N GLY A 295 -1.41 8.49 11.28
CA GLY A 295 -2.73 8.39 11.88
C GLY A 295 -2.69 8.22 13.41
N LYS A 296 -3.87 8.24 14.02
CA LYS A 296 -4.15 8.12 15.47
C LYS A 296 -5.41 7.30 15.73
N SER A 297 -5.57 6.78 16.95
CA SER A 297 -6.76 6.05 17.43
C SER A 297 -7.98 6.94 17.64
N THR A 298 -7.78 8.24 17.88
CA THR A 298 -8.86 9.22 18.06
C THR A 298 -8.50 10.54 17.38
N CYS A 299 -9.52 11.31 16.96
CA CYS A 299 -9.31 12.63 16.39
C CYS A 299 -8.86 13.61 17.50
N PRO A 300 -7.64 14.20 17.44
CA PRO A 300 -7.15 15.08 18.51
C PRO A 300 -7.94 16.38 18.63
N LYS A 301 -8.69 16.74 17.59
CA LYS A 301 -9.56 17.93 17.57
C LYS A 301 -11.04 17.59 17.79
N LYS A 302 -11.39 16.31 18.01
CA LYS A 302 -12.73 15.77 18.27
C LYS A 302 -13.80 15.98 17.17
N HIS A 303 -13.70 17.00 16.32
CA HIS A 303 -14.68 17.29 15.27
C HIS A 303 -14.67 16.29 14.10
N PHE A 304 -13.52 15.68 13.80
CA PHE A 304 -13.32 14.70 12.71
C PHE A 304 -13.74 15.14 11.29
N LYS A 305 -13.89 16.45 11.07
CA LYS A 305 -14.15 17.12 9.77
C LYS A 305 -13.25 16.68 8.60
N CYS A 306 -12.04 16.16 8.85
CA CYS A 306 -11.18 15.67 7.76
C CYS A 306 -11.77 14.44 7.06
N MET A 307 -12.68 13.71 7.71
CA MET A 307 -13.47 12.64 7.10
C MET A 307 -14.92 13.03 6.91
N LYS A 308 -15.54 13.72 7.88
CA LYS A 308 -16.97 14.11 7.81
C LYS A 308 -17.29 15.07 6.66
N ASP A 309 -16.38 15.96 6.31
CA ASP A 309 -16.63 16.94 5.24
C ASP A 309 -16.39 16.34 3.83
N VAL A 310 -15.78 15.15 3.76
CA VAL A 310 -15.69 14.37 2.51
C VAL A 310 -16.98 13.57 2.38
N THR A 311 -18.06 14.24 1.99
CA THR A 311 -19.41 13.64 1.95
C THR A 311 -19.58 12.63 0.80
N PRO A 312 -20.47 11.64 0.93
CA PRO A 312 -20.75 10.67 -0.14
C PRO A 312 -21.16 11.33 -1.46
N HIS A 313 -21.99 12.37 -1.39
CA HIS A 313 -22.36 13.17 -2.56
C HIS A 313 -21.14 13.78 -3.27
N ASN A 314 -20.23 14.41 -2.52
CA ASN A 314 -19.01 14.97 -3.09
C ASN A 314 -18.13 13.87 -3.68
N VAL A 315 -18.00 12.74 -3.00
CA VAL A 315 -17.24 11.58 -3.50
C VAL A 315 -17.83 11.11 -4.83
N LEU A 316 -19.14 10.85 -4.90
CA LEU A 316 -19.81 10.39 -6.11
C LEU A 316 -19.57 11.32 -7.30
N ASN A 317 -19.74 12.64 -7.13
CA ASN A 317 -19.48 13.63 -8.18
C ASN A 317 -18.03 13.56 -8.70
N HIS A 318 -17.05 13.35 -7.82
CA HIS A 318 -15.66 13.19 -8.25
C HIS A 318 -15.43 11.83 -8.92
N LEU A 319 -16.10 10.76 -8.48
CA LEU A 319 -16.01 9.44 -9.11
C LEU A 319 -16.54 9.47 -10.55
N GLN A 320 -17.66 10.15 -10.82
CA GLN A 320 -18.25 10.27 -12.16
C GLN A 320 -17.31 10.99 -13.14
N ASN A 321 -16.62 12.02 -12.66
CA ASN A 321 -15.60 12.71 -13.46
C ASN A 321 -14.33 11.87 -13.66
N PHE A 322 -13.99 11.04 -12.68
CA PHE A 322 -12.77 10.23 -12.68
C PHE A 322 -12.89 8.97 -13.54
N LEU A 323 -14.06 8.34 -13.57
CA LEU A 323 -14.34 7.13 -14.32
C LEU A 323 -15.52 7.40 -15.27
N PRO A 324 -15.26 7.83 -16.52
CA PRO A 324 -16.33 8.07 -17.50
C PRO A 324 -17.19 6.81 -17.70
N GLY A 325 -18.50 6.93 -17.56
CA GLY A 325 -19.44 5.81 -17.59
C GLY A 325 -19.78 5.23 -16.21
N LEU A 326 -19.44 5.94 -15.13
CA LEU A 326 -20.03 5.82 -13.79
C LEU A 326 -21.18 6.81 -13.63
#